data_AF-A0A7S3RH18-F1
#
_entry.id   AF-A0A7S3RH18-F1
#
_cell.length_a   1.000
_cell.length_b   1.000
_cell.length_c   1.000
_cell.angle_alpha   90.00
_cell.angle_beta   90.00
_cell.angle_gamma   90.00
#
_symmetry.space_group_name_H-M   'P 1'
#
loop_
_entity.id
_entity.type
_entity.pdbx_description
1 polymer ?
#
loop_
_entity_poly.entity_id
_entity_poly.type
_entity_poly.pdbx_seq_one_letter_code
_entity_poly.pdbx_strand_id
1 'polypeptide(L)'
;RTMDDIVATIDESKREVKKLVEKAQHNKLECQPGRTIIESFENNVNQVLNKARDKAGTSAQKSLKESNNVKNMVTTGSKGSFINISQMIACVGQQNVEGKRIPYGFLNRTLPHFTKDDYGP
;
A
#
# COMPACT_ATOMS: atom_id res chain seq x y z
N ARG A 1 -2.82 17.31 12.50
CA ARG A 1 -3.98 17.28 11.58
C ARG A 1 -3.67 16.43 10.36
N THR A 2 -2.90 16.89 9.37
CA THR A 2 -2.61 16.08 8.17
C THR A 2 -1.91 14.75 8.46
N MET A 3 -0.95 14.71 9.40
CA MET A 3 -0.30 13.46 9.80
C MET A 3 -1.28 12.50 10.48
N ASP A 4 -2.21 13.01 11.28
CA ASP A 4 -3.24 12.20 11.93
C ASP A 4 -4.18 11.59 10.89
N ASP A 5 -4.55 12.35 9.86
CA ASP A 5 -5.37 11.88 8.73
C ASP A 5 -4.64 10.79 7.92
N ILE A 6 -3.33 10.93 7.72
CA ILE A 6 -2.49 9.93 7.04
C ILE A 6 -2.44 8.64 7.86
N VAL A 7 -2.20 8.73 9.17
CA VAL A 7 -2.18 7.57 10.07
C VAL A 7 -3.55 6.89 10.08
N ALA A 8 -4.64 7.66 10.19
CA ALA A 8 -6.00 7.13 10.15
C ALA A 8 -6.30 6.39 8.83
N THR A 9 -5.83 6.92 7.70
CA THR A 9 -5.98 6.29 6.39
C THR A 9 -5.21 4.97 6.31
N ILE A 10 -3.99 4.92 6.86
CA ILE A 10 -3.17 3.70 6.91
C ILE A 10 -3.84 2.64 7.80
N ASP A 11 -4.36 3.04 8.97
CA ASP A 11 -5.03 2.11 9.90
C ASP A 11 -6.38 1.62 9.37
N GLU A 12 -7.12 2.44 8.62
CA GLU A 12 -8.28 1.97 7.84
C GLU A 12 -7.88 0.90 6.83
N SER A 13 -6.79 1.13 6.09
CA SER A 13 -6.33 0.19 5.07
C SER A 13 -5.82 -1.13 5.66
N LYS A 14 -5.12 -1.09 6.79
CA LYS A 14 -4.74 -2.30 7.55
C LYS A 14 -5.96 -3.11 7.98
N ARG A 15 -7.04 -2.43 8.42
CA ARG A 15 -8.31 -3.10 8.77
C ARG A 15 -8.98 -3.71 7.55
N GLU A 16 -8.93 -3.07 6.38
CA GLU A 16 -9.44 -3.65 5.14
C GLU A 16 -8.67 -4.90 4.72
N VAL A 17 -7.33 -4.88 4.76
CA VAL A 17 -6.51 -6.06 4.46
C VAL A 17 -6.81 -7.19 5.43
N LYS A 18 -6.94 -6.91 6.73
CA LYS A 18 -7.32 -7.93 7.73
C LYS A 18 -8.68 -8.59 7.40
N LYS A 19 -9.68 -7.80 6.98
CA LYS A 19 -10.97 -8.33 6.53
C LYS A 19 -10.84 -9.20 5.28
N LEU A 20 -9.94 -8.85 4.35
CA LEU A 20 -9.67 -9.67 3.16
C LEU A 20 -9.03 -11.00 3.54
N VAL A 21 -8.07 -11.00 4.48
CA VAL A 21 -7.44 -12.23 5.00
C VAL A 21 -8.49 -13.12 5.65
N GLU A 22 -9.36 -12.57 6.50
CA GLU A 22 -10.45 -13.31 7.13
C GLU A 22 -11.42 -13.91 6.09
N LYS A 23 -11.78 -13.15 5.04
CA LYS A 23 -12.62 -13.67 3.95
C LYS A 23 -11.96 -14.81 3.19
N ALA A 24 -10.66 -14.71 2.93
CA ALA A 24 -9.90 -15.76 2.26
C ALA A 24 -9.86 -17.04 3.11
N GLN A 25 -9.62 -16.92 4.42
CA GLN A 25 -9.61 -18.06 5.36
C GLN A 25 -10.98 -18.76 5.45
N HIS A 26 -12.08 -18.03 5.32
CA HIS A 26 -13.43 -18.60 5.31
C HIS A 26 -13.90 -19.07 3.92
N ASN A 27 -13.02 -19.11 2.91
CA ASN A 27 -13.35 -19.46 1.51
C ASN A 27 -14.50 -18.61 0.92
N LYS A 28 -14.67 -17.36 1.38
CA LYS A 28 -15.69 -16.42 0.90
C LYS A 28 -15.16 -15.46 -0.18
N LEU A 29 -13.96 -15.69 -0.68
CA LEU A 29 -13.33 -14.84 -1.68
C LEU A 29 -13.73 -15.30 -3.09
N GLU A 30 -14.22 -14.38 -3.90
CA GLU A 30 -14.53 -14.64 -5.30
C GLU A 30 -13.26 -14.57 -6.16
N CYS A 31 -13.11 -15.53 -7.07
CA CYS A 31 -12.06 -15.50 -8.09
C CYS A 31 -12.34 -14.40 -9.11
N GLN A 32 -11.29 -13.64 -9.45
CA GLN A 32 -11.32 -12.77 -10.61
C GLN A 32 -11.19 -13.61 -11.89
N PRO A 33 -11.84 -13.22 -13.00
CA PRO A 33 -11.74 -13.93 -14.26
C PRO A 33 -10.28 -14.09 -14.72
N GLY A 34 -9.88 -15.32 -15.05
CA GLY A 34 -8.54 -15.62 -15.54
C GLY A 34 -7.44 -15.66 -14.46
N ARG A 35 -7.80 -15.69 -13.17
CA ARG A 35 -6.85 -15.77 -12.05
C ARG A 35 -7.22 -16.88 -11.07
N THR A 36 -6.22 -17.39 -10.37
CA THR A 36 -6.43 -18.30 -9.23
C THR A 36 -7.01 -17.55 -8.03
N ILE A 37 -7.54 -18.27 -7.03
CA ILE A 37 -8.05 -17.68 -5.77
C ILE A 37 -6.95 -16.85 -5.09
N ILE A 38 -5.72 -17.39 -5.03
CA ILE A 38 -4.57 -16.74 -4.39
C ILE A 38 -4.15 -15.49 -5.16
N GLU A 39 -4.06 -15.56 -6.49
CA GLU A 39 -3.74 -14.36 -7.29
C GLU A 39 -4.82 -13.29 -7.20
N SER A 40 -6.09 -13.70 -7.10
CA SER A 40 -7.21 -12.79 -6.89
C SER A 40 -7.10 -12.10 -5.52
N PHE A 41 -6.74 -12.85 -4.49
CA PHE A 41 -6.46 -12.32 -3.15
C PHE A 41 -5.32 -11.30 -3.18
N GLU A 42 -4.17 -11.67 -3.73
CA GLU A 42 -2.99 -10.80 -3.80
C GLU A 42 -3.26 -9.52 -4.60
N ASN A 43 -4.01 -9.63 -5.69
CA ASN A 43 -4.40 -8.45 -6.46
C ASN A 43 -5.31 -7.51 -5.66
N ASN A 44 -6.29 -8.05 -4.93
CA ASN A 44 -7.16 -7.24 -4.08
C ASN A 44 -6.38 -6.52 -2.97
N VAL A 45 -5.45 -7.22 -2.31
CA VAL A 45 -4.59 -6.63 -1.27
C VAL A 45 -3.72 -5.53 -1.87
N ASN A 46 -3.05 -5.78 -3.00
CA ASN A 46 -2.25 -4.77 -3.70
C ASN A 46 -3.06 -3.54 -4.09
N GLN A 47 -4.30 -3.73 -4.55
CA GLN A 47 -5.18 -2.62 -4.91
C GLN A 47 -5.53 -1.76 -3.69
N VAL A 48 -5.86 -2.37 -2.55
CA VAL A 48 -6.16 -1.67 -1.30
C VAL A 48 -4.94 -0.87 -0.83
N LEU A 49 -3.76 -1.49 -0.80
CA LEU A 49 -2.51 -0.83 -0.35
C LEU A 49 -2.09 0.32 -1.27
N ASN A 50 -2.25 0.16 -2.59
CA ASN A 50 -1.97 1.24 -3.55
C ASN A 50 -2.94 2.41 -3.35
N LYS A 51 -4.23 2.13 -3.16
CA LYS A 51 -5.25 3.16 -2.90
C LYS A 51 -4.97 3.91 -1.59
N ALA A 52 -4.51 3.20 -0.57
CA ALA A 52 -4.10 3.80 0.71
C ALA A 52 -2.96 4.79 0.53
N ARG A 53 -1.92 4.39 -0.20
CA ARG A 53 -0.75 5.23 -0.52
C ARG A 53 -1.17 6.49 -1.28
N ASP A 54 -2.02 6.35 -2.29
CA ASP A 54 -2.43 7.49 -3.13
C ASP A 54 -3.29 8.50 -2.35
N LYS A 55 -4.19 8.01 -1.49
CA LYS A 55 -4.97 8.86 -0.56
C LYS A 55 -4.06 9.62 0.41
N ALA A 56 -3.15 8.90 1.06
CA ALA A 56 -2.21 9.48 2.02
C ALA A 56 -1.29 10.52 1.35
N GLY A 57 -0.78 10.21 0.16
CA GLY A 57 0.03 11.11 -0.65
C GLY A 57 -0.69 12.39 -1.06
N THR A 58 -1.95 12.27 -1.48
CA THR A 58 -2.78 13.43 -1.83
C THR A 58 -3.02 14.35 -0.62
N SER A 59 -3.25 13.78 0.56
CA SER A 59 -3.40 14.54 1.80
C SER A 59 -2.11 15.29 2.16
N ALA A 60 -0.96 14.62 2.09
CA ALA A 60 0.35 15.23 2.31
C ALA A 60 0.62 16.38 1.32
N GLN A 61 0.36 16.18 0.03
CA GLN A 61 0.57 17.20 -0.99
C GLN A 61 -0.28 18.46 -0.76
N LYS A 62 -1.56 18.29 -0.40
CA LYS A 62 -2.46 19.42 -0.12
C LYS A 62 -2.02 20.23 1.10
N SER A 63 -1.36 19.59 2.06
CA SER A 63 -0.84 20.27 3.24
C SER A 63 0.41 21.13 2.98
N LEU A 64 1.12 20.88 1.89
CA LEU A 64 2.32 21.63 1.54
C LEU A 64 1.95 23.00 0.94
N LYS A 65 2.56 24.05 1.51
CA LYS A 65 2.48 25.42 0.97
C LYS A 65 3.07 25.48 -0.44
N GLU A 66 2.53 26.34 -1.30
CA GLU A 66 3.07 26.61 -2.64
C GLU A 66 4.50 27.17 -2.59
N SER A 67 4.91 27.81 -1.49
CA SER A 67 6.28 28.29 -1.31
C SER A 67 7.30 27.17 -1.04
N ASN A 68 6.88 25.92 -0.92
CA ASN A 68 7.80 24.82 -0.65
C ASN A 68 8.62 24.48 -1.91
N ASN A 69 9.95 24.47 -1.76
CA ASN A 69 10.88 24.20 -2.86
C ASN A 69 10.65 22.84 -3.55
N VAL A 70 10.33 21.80 -2.78
CA VAL A 70 10.07 20.46 -3.33
C VAL A 70 8.77 20.46 -4.15
N LYS A 71 7.73 21.13 -3.65
CA LYS A 71 6.46 21.27 -4.36
C LYS A 71 6.66 22.06 -5.66
N ASN A 72 7.38 23.17 -5.62
CA ASN A 72 7.70 23.97 -6.80
C ASN A 72 8.50 23.20 -7.85
N MET A 73 9.49 22.40 -7.43
CA MET A 73 10.29 21.58 -8.33
C MET A 73 9.43 20.53 -9.07
N VAL A 74 8.46 19.94 -8.38
CA VAL A 74 7.51 18.99 -8.97
C VAL A 74 6.47 19.69 -9.84
N THR A 75 5.88 20.80 -9.38
CA THR A 75 4.85 21.56 -10.13
C THR A 75 5.40 22.18 -11.41
N THR A 76 6.64 22.67 -11.41
CA THR A 76 7.31 23.20 -12.61
C THR A 76 7.81 22.11 -13.56
N GLY A 77 7.75 20.84 -13.15
CA GLY A 77 8.24 19.70 -13.94
C GLY A 77 9.76 19.63 -14.03
N SER A 78 10.50 20.39 -13.22
CA SER A 78 11.97 20.41 -13.26
C SER A 78 12.56 19.07 -12.82
N LYS A 79 12.10 18.52 -11.68
CA LYS A 79 12.56 17.21 -11.19
C LYS A 79 11.59 16.61 -10.15
N GLY A 80 11.45 15.29 -10.20
CA GLY A 80 10.58 14.57 -9.30
C GLY A 80 9.11 14.64 -9.71
N SER A 81 8.29 13.92 -8.97
CA SER A 81 6.86 13.76 -9.22
C SER A 81 6.10 13.66 -7.91
N PHE A 82 4.76 13.67 -7.99
CA PHE A 82 3.91 13.60 -6.80
C PHE A 82 4.14 12.35 -5.95
N ILE A 83 4.59 11.24 -6.56
CA ILE A 83 4.95 10.02 -5.82
C ILE A 83 6.14 10.28 -4.88
N ASN A 84 7.12 11.08 -5.30
CA ASN A 84 8.31 11.33 -4.48
C ASN A 84 7.95 12.12 -3.22
N ILE A 85 7.10 13.13 -3.36
CA ILE A 85 6.56 13.89 -2.22
C ILE A 85 5.79 12.96 -1.28
N SER A 86 4.91 12.13 -1.86
CA SER A 86 4.08 11.19 -1.10
C SER A 86 4.93 10.18 -0.32
N GLN A 87 6.00 9.67 -0.93
CA GLN A 87 6.90 8.71 -0.31
C GLN A 87 7.81 9.33 0.76
N MET A 88 8.22 10.59 0.58
CA MET A 88 9.03 11.30 1.57
C MET A 88 8.24 11.75 2.81
N ILE A 89 6.94 12.04 2.66
CA ILE A 89 6.14 12.68 3.71
C ILE A 89 5.06 11.77 4.30
N ALA A 90 4.39 10.97 3.46
CA ALA A 90 3.25 10.14 3.88
C ALA A 90 3.65 8.68 4.14
N CYS A 91 3.82 7.89 3.07
CA CYS A 91 4.25 6.51 3.17
C CYS A 91 4.91 6.04 1.87
N VAL A 92 5.89 5.14 1.99
CA VAL A 92 6.64 4.61 0.84
C VAL A 92 5.75 3.74 -0.07
N GLY A 93 4.85 2.97 0.55
CA GLY A 93 3.95 2.03 -0.12
C GLY A 93 4.50 0.60 -0.18
N GLN A 94 3.67 -0.31 -0.70
CA GLN A 94 4.02 -1.73 -0.87
C GLN A 94 5.19 -1.90 -1.83
N GLN A 95 6.16 -2.75 -1.46
CA GLN A 95 7.27 -3.14 -2.33
C GLN A 95 6.94 -4.43 -3.06
N ASN A 96 7.15 -4.44 -4.37
CA ASN A 96 6.87 -5.58 -5.24
C ASN A 96 8.15 -6.10 -5.90
N VAL A 97 8.26 -7.42 -6.01
CA VAL A 97 9.32 -8.13 -6.73
C VAL A 97 8.65 -8.98 -7.80
N GLU A 98 9.07 -8.85 -9.06
CA GLU A 98 8.46 -9.55 -10.21
C GLU A 98 6.93 -9.36 -10.32
N GLY A 99 6.43 -8.17 -9.96
CA GLY A 99 5.00 -7.85 -10.01
C GLY A 99 4.16 -8.48 -8.89
N LYS A 100 4.79 -9.18 -7.94
CA LYS A 100 4.14 -9.79 -6.76
C LYS A 100 4.65 -9.14 -5.48
N ARG A 101 3.92 -9.32 -4.38
CA ARG A 101 4.41 -8.98 -3.04
C ARG A 101 5.60 -9.88 -2.68
N ILE A 102 6.34 -9.53 -1.62
CA ILE A 102 7.57 -10.22 -1.22
C ILE A 102 7.31 -11.74 -1.12
N PRO A 103 8.01 -12.57 -1.90
CA PRO A 103 7.80 -14.01 -1.88
C PRO A 103 8.31 -14.62 -0.57
N TYR A 104 7.80 -15.82 -0.25
CA TYR A 104 8.31 -16.59 0.88
C TYR A 104 9.72 -17.12 0.60
N GLY A 105 10.72 -16.46 1.18
CA GLY A 105 12.12 -16.90 1.13
C GLY A 105 12.47 -17.97 2.16
N PHE A 106 11.60 -18.23 3.13
CA PHE A 106 11.71 -19.28 4.13
C PHE A 106 10.48 -20.21 4.05
N LEU A 107 10.48 -21.29 4.85
CA LEU A 107 9.36 -22.23 4.93
C LEU A 107 8.04 -21.53 5.33
N ASN A 108 7.23 -21.22 4.31
CA ASN A 108 5.94 -20.52 4.39
C ASN A 108 5.98 -19.17 5.15
N ARG A 109 7.06 -18.41 5.01
CA ARG A 109 7.18 -17.06 5.59
C ARG A 109 8.20 -16.21 4.84
N THR A 110 8.04 -14.90 4.94
CA THR A 110 8.94 -13.91 4.32
C THR A 110 10.25 -13.77 5.08
N LEU A 111 10.21 -13.61 6.41
CA LEU A 111 11.37 -13.47 7.30
C LEU A 111 11.20 -14.32 8.58
N PRO A 112 12.29 -14.66 9.30
CA PRO A 112 12.23 -15.48 10.51
C PRO A 112 11.46 -14.84 11.67
N HIS A 113 11.23 -13.52 11.62
CA HIS A 113 10.45 -12.77 12.60
C HIS A 113 8.93 -12.93 12.43
N PHE A 114 8.47 -13.43 11.28
CA PHE A 114 7.05 -13.64 11.01
C PHE A 114 6.63 -15.08 11.28
N THR A 115 5.37 -15.21 11.66
CA THR A 115 4.70 -16.50 11.78
C THR A 115 4.50 -17.13 10.41
N LYS A 116 4.28 -18.45 10.38
CA LYS A 116 3.97 -19.16 9.13
C LYS A 116 2.63 -18.66 8.58
N ASP A 117 2.54 -18.59 7.26
CA ASP A 117 1.32 -18.24 6.52
C ASP A 117 0.75 -16.86 6.91
N ASP A 118 1.64 -15.90 7.20
CA ASP A 118 1.27 -14.51 7.49
C ASP A 118 1.02 -13.72 6.20
N TYR A 119 -0.26 -13.44 5.93
CA TYR A 119 -0.72 -12.64 4.79
C TYR A 119 -1.00 -11.17 5.15
N GLY A 120 -0.51 -10.70 6.31
CA GLY A 120 -0.66 -9.31 6.74
C GLY A 120 -0.05 -8.28 5.77
N PRO A 121 -0.47 -7.00 5.86
CA PRO A 121 0.08 -5.90 5.08
C PRO A 121 1.50 -5.51 5.49
#